data_AF-A0A024TF85-F1
#
_entry.id   AF-A0A024TF85-F1
#
_cell.length_a   1.000
_cell.length_b   1.000
_cell.length_c   1.000
_cell.angle_alpha   90.00
_cell.angle_beta   90.00
_cell.angle_gamma   90.00
#
_symmetry.space_group_name_H-M   'P 1'
#
loop_
_entity.id
_entity.type
_entity.pdbx_description
1 polymer ?
#
loop_
_entity_poly.entity_id
_entity_poly.type
_entity_poly.pdbx_seq_one_letter_code
_entity_poly.pdbx_strand_id
1 'polypeptide(L)'
;MEPTLDGMAAPLDFTPWTSKVKTFSKSTAVAMQMHAMCDDDLSMETAIVALQAKLSAACKEVLWKDVLLQKLETTLKHADERADANQVELEHALLEHAKQTMLVASLDTKLRECEDAHAATRLSLADMQIQRTDLVDRCAALARDMSVAQQMRDQSDRGCREWKERCAQLESERRQHMQALHAQQHEAFQLQIKHENLQRSLQRLEDEHQILLQQRRTCFPRHAPTNPPAARCDQGSQCTMPDVSTRHAQTVMCAILDDDNVAVEAKRAAIARQQDLMTIASQAKQLQVLQAALDHWQATCRRTLQAYEELRSKANMWKGCVATLLPIYQEQVNSLELAKSAKAEWTKAKQSLEADGRRVAMQLEQVQGMLRQANDQLAIDHQLLVDSKKREKTLGRNNKSRETKARELVATLHATQTKLDALQAQYTNAKAESKRMASRTSQIHTAWLQERADRLQAVDEIEAFRVALIECCQCAVSLQGTTAAVQTTRPPIRHPIPVAPPPTSTWTLEHLKAVTGIAEPLVFG
;
A
#
# COMPACT_ATOMS: atom_id res chain seq x y z
N MET A 1 20.05 -37.38 56.34
CA MET A 1 21.31 -38.15 56.44
C MET A 1 20.94 -39.50 57.03
N GLU A 2 20.72 -40.49 56.17
CA GLU A 2 20.56 -41.88 56.59
C GLU A 2 21.95 -42.52 56.75
N PRO A 3 22.13 -43.50 57.66
CA PRO A 3 23.40 -44.17 57.82
C PRO A 3 23.67 -45.08 56.61
N THR A 4 24.82 -44.91 55.96
CA THR A 4 25.20 -45.77 54.83
C THR A 4 25.44 -47.21 55.29
N LEU A 5 24.87 -48.17 54.54
CA LEU A 5 24.99 -49.61 54.79
C LEU A 5 26.34 -50.21 54.31
N ASP A 6 27.40 -49.40 54.26
CA ASP A 6 28.74 -49.81 53.80
C ASP A 6 29.42 -50.85 54.73
N GLY A 7 28.90 -51.03 55.95
CA GLY A 7 29.42 -52.01 56.92
C GLY A 7 29.27 -53.49 56.54
N MET A 8 28.55 -53.82 55.45
CA MET A 8 28.36 -55.19 54.97
C MET A 8 29.23 -55.56 53.75
N ALA A 9 30.11 -54.66 53.31
CA ALA A 9 30.95 -54.84 52.12
C ALA A 9 32.27 -55.61 52.37
N ALA A 10 32.39 -56.33 53.49
CA ALA A 10 33.48 -57.29 53.68
C ALA A 10 33.23 -58.54 52.80
N PRO A 11 34.17 -58.93 51.92
CA PRO A 11 34.09 -60.22 51.25
C PRO A 11 34.33 -61.31 52.30
N LEU A 12 33.24 -61.94 52.74
CA LEU A 12 33.33 -63.17 53.52
C LEU A 12 33.88 -64.26 52.58
N ASP A 13 35.13 -64.65 52.82
CA ASP A 13 35.81 -65.67 52.03
C ASP A 13 35.21 -67.04 52.34
N PHE A 14 34.59 -67.65 51.33
CA PHE A 14 33.82 -68.90 51.44
C PHE A 14 34.47 -70.08 50.70
N THR A 15 35.76 -69.99 50.36
CA THR A 15 36.52 -71.11 49.77
C THR A 15 37.63 -71.66 50.69
N PRO A 16 37.70 -72.98 51.01
CA PRO A 16 36.67 -74.01 50.94
C PRO A 16 36.41 -74.72 52.30
N TRP A 17 35.15 -74.83 52.70
CA TRP A 17 34.73 -75.57 53.91
C TRP A 17 34.89 -77.10 53.80
N THR A 18 35.24 -77.63 52.62
CA THR A 18 35.61 -79.05 52.41
C THR A 18 36.78 -79.51 53.30
N SER A 19 37.57 -78.57 53.83
CA SER A 19 38.60 -78.80 54.84
C SER A 19 38.04 -79.28 56.19
N LYS A 20 36.85 -78.84 56.61
CA LYS A 20 36.24 -79.20 57.91
C LYS A 20 35.47 -80.53 57.89
N VAL A 21 34.86 -80.90 56.77
CA VAL A 21 34.29 -82.24 56.59
C VAL A 21 35.41 -83.30 56.67
N LYS A 22 36.59 -83.02 56.10
CA LYS A 22 37.80 -83.86 56.25
C LYS A 22 38.31 -84.00 57.69
N THR A 23 37.97 -83.10 58.62
CA THR A 23 38.29 -83.29 60.05
C THR A 23 37.29 -84.18 60.79
N PHE A 24 36.03 -84.27 60.33
CA PHE A 24 35.08 -85.24 60.86
C PHE A 24 35.42 -86.66 60.40
N SER A 25 35.67 -86.87 59.09
CA SER A 25 36.09 -88.18 58.58
C SER A 25 37.47 -88.64 59.09
N LYS A 26 38.38 -87.70 59.42
CA LYS A 26 39.58 -88.04 60.20
C LYS A 26 39.30 -88.40 61.65
N SER A 27 38.26 -87.86 62.29
CA SER A 27 37.88 -88.26 63.65
C SER A 27 37.24 -89.65 63.69
N THR A 28 36.42 -90.03 62.70
CA THR A 28 35.95 -91.42 62.54
C THR A 28 37.08 -92.37 62.15
N ALA A 29 38.05 -91.95 61.32
CA ALA A 29 39.24 -92.75 61.04
C ALA A 29 40.12 -92.97 62.29
N VAL A 30 40.26 -91.97 63.17
CA VAL A 30 40.93 -92.11 64.47
C VAL A 30 40.13 -93.02 65.41
N ALA A 31 38.80 -92.94 65.43
CA ALA A 31 37.96 -93.87 66.19
C ALA A 31 38.08 -95.32 65.68
N MET A 32 38.17 -95.54 64.36
CA MET A 32 38.45 -96.86 63.78
C MET A 32 39.89 -97.33 64.01
N GLN A 33 40.87 -96.42 64.15
CA GLN A 33 42.23 -96.77 64.56
C GLN A 33 42.35 -97.10 66.07
N MET A 34 41.41 -96.68 66.91
CA MET A 34 41.36 -97.13 68.31
C MET A 34 41.08 -98.64 68.46
N HIS A 35 40.74 -99.34 67.38
CA HIS A 35 40.60 -100.80 67.40
C HIS A 35 41.94 -101.55 67.62
N ALA A 36 43.08 -100.84 67.58
CA ALA A 36 44.43 -101.42 67.68
C ALA A 36 45.22 -101.05 68.95
N MET A 37 44.78 -100.09 69.76
CA MET A 37 45.48 -99.64 70.98
C MET A 37 44.47 -99.30 72.09
N CYS A 38 44.02 -100.32 72.83
CA CYS A 38 43.41 -100.10 74.15
C CYS A 38 44.54 -100.05 75.18
N ASP A 39 44.94 -98.86 75.61
CA ASP A 39 45.61 -98.56 76.89
C ASP A 39 45.73 -97.03 77.05
N ASP A 40 44.64 -96.39 77.48
CA ASP A 40 44.62 -95.19 78.35
C ASP A 40 43.16 -94.74 78.64
N ASP A 41 42.91 -94.26 79.86
CA ASP A 41 41.57 -94.00 80.42
C ASP A 41 40.83 -92.78 79.80
N LEU A 42 40.21 -92.95 78.63
CA LEU A 42 39.05 -92.13 78.23
C LEU A 42 37.74 -92.90 78.50
N SER A 43 37.01 -92.50 79.55
CA SER A 43 35.63 -92.97 79.74
C SER A 43 34.78 -92.67 78.50
N MET A 44 34.03 -93.68 78.06
CA MET A 44 33.08 -93.62 76.96
C MET A 44 32.06 -92.48 77.14
N GLU A 45 31.71 -92.15 78.39
CA GLU A 45 30.84 -91.02 78.73
C GLU A 45 31.44 -89.68 78.30
N THR A 46 32.75 -89.49 78.44
CA THR A 46 33.45 -88.26 78.04
C THR A 46 33.39 -88.06 76.52
N ALA A 47 33.49 -89.14 75.75
CA ALA A 47 33.35 -89.11 74.29
C ALA A 47 31.91 -88.80 73.86
N ILE A 48 30.91 -89.37 74.54
CA ILE A 48 29.48 -89.11 74.30
C ILE A 48 29.14 -87.64 74.62
N VAL A 49 29.59 -87.10 75.76
CA VAL A 49 29.39 -85.69 76.13
C VAL A 49 30.08 -84.76 75.13
N ALA A 50 31.28 -85.09 74.66
CA ALA A 50 31.96 -84.30 73.62
C ALA A 50 31.23 -84.32 72.26
N LEU A 51 30.64 -85.45 71.87
CA LEU A 51 29.80 -85.56 70.67
C LEU A 51 28.50 -84.76 70.84
N GLN A 52 27.82 -84.87 71.97
CA GLN A 52 26.57 -84.15 72.26
C GLN A 52 26.80 -82.63 72.34
N ALA A 53 27.94 -82.19 72.89
CA ALA A 53 28.35 -80.78 72.86
C ALA A 53 28.56 -80.28 71.42
N LYS A 54 29.29 -81.04 70.57
CA LYS A 54 29.47 -80.73 69.15
C LYS A 54 28.14 -80.69 68.39
N LEU A 55 27.25 -81.64 68.63
CA LEU A 55 25.92 -81.68 68.02
C LEU A 55 25.09 -80.44 68.40
N SER A 56 25.07 -80.07 69.69
CA SER A 56 24.33 -78.89 70.16
C SER A 56 24.88 -77.57 69.59
N ALA A 57 26.20 -77.47 69.41
CA ALA A 57 26.84 -76.32 68.77
C ALA A 57 26.46 -76.26 67.28
N ALA A 58 26.49 -77.40 66.59
CA ALA A 58 26.09 -77.51 65.20
C ALA A 58 24.60 -77.18 64.97
N CYS A 59 23.70 -77.55 65.88
CA CYS A 59 22.28 -77.18 65.84
C CYS A 59 22.06 -75.66 66.06
N LYS A 60 22.78 -75.05 67.01
CA LYS A 60 22.75 -73.58 67.21
C LYS A 60 23.23 -72.83 65.96
N GLU A 61 24.22 -73.38 65.25
CA GLU A 61 24.71 -72.82 64.00
C GLU A 61 23.67 -72.91 62.86
N VAL A 62 22.89 -73.99 62.78
CA VAL A 62 21.78 -74.12 61.82
C VAL A 62 20.71 -73.06 62.10
N LEU A 63 20.23 -72.96 63.34
CA LEU A 63 19.23 -71.97 63.73
C LEU A 63 19.69 -70.53 63.44
N TRP A 64 20.98 -70.23 63.63
CA TRP A 64 21.54 -68.92 63.28
C TRP A 64 21.58 -68.69 61.75
N LYS A 65 21.93 -69.72 60.96
CA LYS A 65 21.90 -69.67 59.48
C LYS A 65 20.47 -69.53 58.94
N ASP A 66 19.49 -70.16 59.55
CA ASP A 66 18.08 -70.05 59.16
C ASP A 66 17.54 -68.63 59.44
N VAL A 67 17.89 -68.05 60.60
CA VAL A 67 17.62 -66.63 60.90
C VAL A 67 18.34 -65.69 59.94
N LEU A 68 19.55 -66.04 59.48
CA LEU A 68 20.29 -65.26 58.48
C LEU A 68 19.61 -65.33 57.10
N LEU A 69 19.18 -66.53 56.68
CA LEU A 69 18.41 -66.75 55.44
C LEU A 69 17.10 -65.94 55.47
N GLN A 70 16.34 -66.02 56.56
CA GLN A 70 15.08 -65.27 56.70
C GLN A 70 15.30 -63.74 56.67
N LYS A 71 16.42 -63.24 57.22
CA LYS A 71 16.83 -61.83 57.07
C LYS A 71 17.22 -61.46 55.64
N LEU A 72 17.87 -62.35 54.91
CA LEU A 72 18.23 -62.14 53.50
C LEU A 72 17.00 -62.19 52.58
N GLU A 73 16.06 -63.09 52.81
CA GLU A 73 14.78 -63.16 52.10
C GLU A 73 13.91 -61.93 52.34
N THR A 74 13.82 -61.46 53.59
CA THR A 74 13.09 -60.24 53.91
C THR A 74 13.75 -59.00 53.30
N THR A 75 15.08 -58.88 53.35
CA THR A 75 15.79 -57.76 52.67
C THR A 75 15.69 -57.84 51.14
N LEU A 76 15.64 -59.04 50.54
CA LEU A 76 15.37 -59.24 49.11
C LEU A 76 13.96 -58.75 48.74
N LYS A 77 12.91 -59.16 49.48
CA LYS A 77 11.55 -58.66 49.26
C LYS A 77 11.46 -57.14 49.34
N HIS A 78 12.06 -56.53 50.36
CA HIS A 78 12.11 -55.06 50.47
C HIS A 78 12.93 -54.39 49.34
N ALA A 79 13.85 -55.10 48.67
CA ALA A 79 14.58 -54.58 47.51
C ALA A 79 13.76 -54.71 46.22
N ASP A 80 13.02 -55.80 46.05
CA ASP A 80 12.10 -56.02 44.93
C ASP A 80 10.90 -55.03 45.01
N GLU A 81 10.28 -54.88 46.18
CA GLU A 81 9.21 -53.88 46.42
C GLU A 81 9.67 -52.45 46.12
N ARG A 82 10.92 -52.10 46.45
CA ARG A 82 11.53 -50.81 46.08
C ARG A 82 11.82 -50.70 44.58
N ALA A 83 12.21 -51.78 43.91
CA ALA A 83 12.41 -51.79 42.46
C ALA A 83 11.09 -51.63 41.69
N ASP A 84 10.02 -52.27 42.16
CA ASP A 84 8.67 -52.15 41.58
C ASP A 84 8.09 -50.74 41.80
N ALA A 85 8.22 -50.18 43.01
CA ALA A 85 7.83 -48.80 43.29
C ALA A 85 8.56 -47.80 42.38
N ASN A 86 9.89 -47.92 42.27
CA ASN A 86 10.71 -47.10 41.38
C ASN A 86 10.31 -47.27 39.90
N GLN A 87 9.84 -48.46 39.49
CA GLN A 87 9.36 -48.69 38.13
C GLN A 87 8.05 -47.93 37.85
N VAL A 88 7.08 -47.97 38.77
CA VAL A 88 5.80 -47.25 38.63
C VAL A 88 6.04 -45.73 38.59
N GLU A 89 6.94 -45.21 39.43
CA GLU A 89 7.33 -43.79 39.39
C GLU A 89 8.02 -43.42 38.06
N LEU A 90 8.91 -44.27 37.55
CA LEU A 90 9.57 -44.08 36.25
C LEU A 90 8.57 -44.08 35.09
N GLU A 91 7.64 -45.03 35.05
CA GLU A 91 6.58 -45.12 34.03
C GLU A 91 5.65 -43.89 34.08
N HIS A 92 5.31 -43.40 35.28
CA HIS A 92 4.54 -42.18 35.44
C HIS A 92 5.31 -40.93 34.93
N ALA A 93 6.59 -40.81 35.27
CA ALA A 93 7.45 -39.71 34.83
C ALA A 93 7.65 -39.71 33.30
N LEU A 94 7.79 -40.89 32.67
CA LEU A 94 7.83 -41.04 31.21
C LEU A 94 6.54 -40.54 30.56
N LEU A 95 5.38 -40.89 31.13
CA LEU A 95 4.08 -40.46 30.62
C LEU A 95 3.87 -38.93 30.74
N GLU A 96 4.28 -38.34 31.88
CA GLU A 96 4.30 -36.88 32.09
C GLU A 96 5.18 -36.17 31.05
N HIS A 97 6.42 -36.63 30.88
CA HIS A 97 7.36 -36.05 29.92
C HIS A 97 6.85 -36.16 28.47
N ALA A 98 6.25 -37.30 28.10
CA ALA A 98 5.65 -37.48 26.77
C ALA A 98 4.48 -36.51 26.51
N LYS A 99 3.58 -36.31 27.49
CA LYS A 99 2.49 -35.33 27.40
C LYS A 99 3.03 -33.91 27.25
N GLN A 100 4.02 -33.53 28.07
CA GLN A 100 4.64 -32.21 28.02
C GLN A 100 5.31 -31.97 26.66
N THR A 101 6.01 -32.98 26.11
CA THR A 101 6.63 -32.94 24.78
C THR A 101 5.61 -32.70 23.67
N MET A 102 4.49 -33.43 23.66
CA MET A 102 3.41 -33.21 22.69
C MET A 102 2.78 -31.81 22.81
N LEU A 103 2.69 -31.28 24.03
CA LEU A 103 2.09 -29.97 24.29
C LEU A 103 3.00 -28.82 23.84
N VAL A 104 4.32 -28.95 24.02
CA VAL A 104 5.33 -28.04 23.43
C VAL A 104 5.24 -28.08 21.90
N ALA A 105 5.23 -29.28 21.28
CA ALA A 105 5.12 -29.40 19.82
C ALA A 105 3.82 -28.77 19.26
N SER A 106 2.69 -28.89 19.99
CA SER A 106 1.43 -28.24 19.60
C SER A 106 1.44 -26.71 19.82
N LEU A 107 2.22 -26.20 20.75
CA LEU A 107 2.40 -24.76 20.92
C LEU A 107 3.32 -24.18 19.85
N ASP A 108 4.40 -24.88 19.49
CA ASP A 108 5.32 -24.47 18.43
C ASP A 108 4.62 -24.31 17.07
N THR A 109 3.75 -25.25 16.67
CA THR A 109 2.96 -25.10 15.43
C THR A 109 2.04 -23.89 15.50
N LYS A 110 1.32 -23.72 16.62
CA LYS A 110 0.46 -22.57 16.89
C LYS A 110 1.23 -21.24 17.03
N LEU A 111 2.53 -21.28 17.34
CA LEU A 111 3.38 -20.10 17.41
C LEU A 111 3.72 -19.66 15.98
N ARG A 112 4.23 -20.58 15.15
CA ARG A 112 4.51 -20.33 13.72
C ARG A 112 3.28 -19.85 12.96
N GLU A 113 2.14 -20.52 13.13
CA GLU A 113 0.85 -20.08 12.55
C GLU A 113 0.49 -18.63 12.94
N CYS A 114 0.79 -18.21 14.18
CA CYS A 114 0.58 -16.85 14.64
C CYS A 114 1.62 -15.86 14.09
N GLU A 115 2.88 -16.27 13.96
CA GLU A 115 3.96 -15.48 13.37
C GLU A 115 3.72 -15.23 11.89
N ASP A 116 3.31 -16.26 11.13
CA ASP A 116 2.94 -16.16 9.72
C ASP A 116 1.73 -15.24 9.53
N ALA A 117 0.67 -15.38 10.34
CA ALA A 117 -0.47 -14.46 10.31
C ALA A 117 -0.10 -13.02 10.69
N HIS A 118 0.84 -12.84 11.63
CA HIS A 118 1.34 -11.53 12.03
C HIS A 118 2.23 -10.91 10.94
N ALA A 119 3.05 -11.70 10.24
CA ALA A 119 3.84 -11.26 9.09
C ALA A 119 2.94 -10.86 7.91
N ALA A 120 1.95 -11.70 7.57
CA ALA A 120 0.99 -11.42 6.50
C ALA A 120 0.16 -10.16 6.80
N THR A 121 -0.32 -9.98 8.03
CA THR A 121 -1.04 -8.75 8.42
C THR A 121 -0.14 -7.52 8.43
N ARG A 122 1.15 -7.63 8.79
CA ARG A 122 2.13 -6.54 8.65
C ARG A 122 2.42 -6.15 7.20
N LEU A 123 2.54 -7.11 6.29
CA LEU A 123 2.72 -6.84 4.85
C LEU A 123 1.48 -6.14 4.28
N SER A 124 0.30 -6.69 4.49
CA SER A 124 -0.97 -6.07 4.08
C SER A 124 -1.13 -4.65 4.65
N LEU A 125 -0.67 -4.40 5.88
CA LEU A 125 -0.70 -3.07 6.48
C LEU A 125 0.25 -2.07 5.81
N ALA A 126 1.39 -2.53 5.29
CA ALA A 126 2.32 -1.71 4.51
C ALA A 126 1.73 -1.40 3.12
N ASP A 127 1.15 -2.38 2.44
CA ASP A 127 0.50 -2.19 1.13
C ASP A 127 -0.66 -1.18 1.21
N MET A 128 -1.54 -1.31 2.21
CA MET A 128 -2.62 -0.33 2.47
C MET A 128 -2.08 1.06 2.85
N GLN A 129 -0.85 1.14 3.39
CA GLN A 129 -0.18 2.41 3.66
C GLN A 129 0.27 3.11 2.36
N ILE A 130 0.84 2.33 1.43
CA ILE A 130 1.27 2.79 0.10
C ILE A 130 0.07 3.22 -0.74
N GLN A 131 -0.99 2.40 -0.81
CA GLN A 131 -2.21 2.75 -1.52
C GLN A 131 -2.84 4.06 -1.01
N ARG A 132 -2.82 4.27 0.31
CA ARG A 132 -3.28 5.52 0.93
C ARG A 132 -2.40 6.72 0.55
N THR A 133 -1.07 6.60 0.51
CA THR A 133 -0.20 7.71 0.07
C THR A 133 -0.44 8.04 -1.40
N ASP A 134 -0.50 7.03 -2.28
CA ASP A 134 -0.76 7.23 -3.71
C ASP A 134 -2.13 7.87 -3.98
N LEU A 135 -3.13 7.56 -3.16
CA LEU A 135 -4.45 8.17 -3.27
C LEU A 135 -4.46 9.61 -2.74
N VAL A 136 -3.75 9.92 -1.66
CA VAL A 136 -3.55 11.29 -1.17
C VAL A 136 -2.83 12.15 -2.21
N ASP A 137 -1.77 11.64 -2.83
CA ASP A 137 -0.99 12.38 -3.84
C ASP A 137 -1.81 12.65 -5.11
N ARG A 138 -2.64 11.69 -5.54
CA ARG A 138 -3.61 11.89 -6.63
C ARG A 138 -4.67 12.93 -6.28
N CYS A 139 -5.23 12.91 -5.08
CA CYS A 139 -6.14 13.95 -4.61
C CYS A 139 -5.47 15.34 -4.59
N ALA A 140 -4.21 15.43 -4.16
CA ALA A 140 -3.43 16.67 -4.14
C ALA A 140 -3.06 17.17 -5.54
N ALA A 141 -2.93 16.28 -6.55
CA ALA A 141 -2.83 16.67 -7.96
C ALA A 141 -4.15 17.25 -8.47
N LEU A 142 -5.26 16.52 -8.34
CA LEU A 142 -6.58 16.96 -8.80
C LEU A 142 -7.04 18.28 -8.15
N ALA A 143 -6.70 18.51 -6.88
CA ALA A 143 -6.97 19.77 -6.19
C ALA A 143 -6.19 20.95 -6.79
N ARG A 144 -4.94 20.75 -7.22
CA ARG A 144 -4.14 21.76 -7.94
C ARG A 144 -4.73 22.04 -9.32
N ASP A 145 -5.14 21.01 -10.06
CA ASP A 145 -5.75 21.16 -11.38
C ASP A 145 -7.06 21.95 -11.31
N MET A 146 -7.92 21.69 -10.31
CA MET A 146 -9.12 22.51 -10.07
C MET A 146 -8.77 23.96 -9.73
N SER A 147 -7.70 24.20 -8.95
CA SER A 147 -7.26 25.56 -8.61
C SER A 147 -6.81 26.34 -9.84
N VAL A 148 -6.00 25.71 -10.71
CA VAL A 148 -5.58 26.30 -11.99
C VAL A 148 -6.78 26.58 -12.89
N ALA A 149 -7.70 25.62 -13.02
CA ALA A 149 -8.91 25.79 -13.83
C ALA A 149 -9.82 26.93 -13.30
N GLN A 150 -9.91 27.12 -11.98
CA GLN A 150 -10.62 28.25 -11.40
C GLN A 150 -9.91 29.58 -11.68
N GLN A 151 -8.58 29.65 -11.56
CA GLN A 151 -7.82 30.85 -11.91
C GLN A 151 -8.01 31.24 -13.39
N MET A 152 -8.06 30.28 -14.31
CA MET A 152 -8.34 30.53 -15.73
C MET A 152 -9.75 31.05 -15.98
N ARG A 153 -10.76 30.55 -15.24
CA ARG A 153 -12.12 31.12 -15.25
C ARG A 153 -12.11 32.57 -14.75
N ASP A 154 -11.50 32.84 -13.60
CA ASP A 154 -11.43 34.17 -13.01
C ASP A 154 -10.67 35.19 -13.88
N GLN A 155 -9.71 34.74 -14.69
CA GLN A 155 -9.05 35.55 -15.72
C GLN A 155 -9.99 35.84 -16.90
N SER A 156 -10.67 34.82 -17.42
CA SER A 156 -11.67 34.97 -18.49
C SER A 156 -12.80 35.94 -18.11
N ASP A 157 -13.33 35.81 -16.90
CA ASP A 157 -14.40 36.67 -16.38
C ASP A 157 -13.93 38.11 -16.09
N ARG A 158 -12.63 38.34 -15.87
CA ARG A 158 -12.04 39.69 -15.85
C ARG A 158 -11.95 40.28 -17.25
N GLY A 159 -11.37 39.56 -18.21
CA GLY A 159 -11.31 40.02 -19.61
C GLY A 159 -12.69 40.29 -20.21
N CYS A 160 -13.70 39.47 -19.88
CA CYS A 160 -15.09 39.68 -20.26
C CYS A 160 -15.70 40.98 -19.68
N ARG A 161 -15.34 41.35 -18.44
CA ARG A 161 -15.77 42.62 -17.81
C ARG A 161 -15.09 43.83 -18.46
N GLU A 162 -13.76 43.81 -18.57
CA GLU A 162 -12.99 44.87 -19.24
C GLU A 162 -13.47 45.13 -20.67
N TRP A 163 -13.79 44.07 -21.42
CA TRP A 163 -14.32 44.18 -22.77
C TRP A 163 -15.72 44.81 -22.80
N LYS A 164 -16.63 44.41 -21.90
CA LYS A 164 -17.96 45.03 -21.75
C LYS A 164 -17.87 46.52 -21.40
N GLU A 165 -16.94 46.90 -20.53
CA GLU A 165 -16.70 48.30 -20.16
C GLU A 165 -16.21 49.12 -21.36
N ARG A 166 -15.24 48.61 -22.14
CA ARG A 166 -14.79 49.26 -23.39
C ARG A 166 -15.91 49.40 -24.42
N CYS A 167 -16.76 48.38 -24.59
CA CYS A 167 -17.93 48.48 -25.46
C CYS A 167 -18.93 49.56 -24.99
N ALA A 168 -19.18 49.66 -23.68
CA ALA A 168 -20.05 50.70 -23.12
C ALA A 168 -19.47 52.11 -23.31
N GLN A 169 -18.15 52.28 -23.16
CA GLN A 169 -17.44 53.52 -23.46
C GLN A 169 -17.61 53.92 -24.94
N LEU A 170 -17.27 53.04 -25.88
CA LEU A 170 -17.41 53.26 -27.32
C LEU A 170 -18.86 53.53 -27.75
N GLU A 171 -19.84 52.88 -27.14
CA GLU A 171 -21.25 53.20 -27.35
C GLU A 171 -21.62 54.60 -26.84
N SER A 172 -21.07 55.04 -25.70
CA SER A 172 -21.32 56.38 -25.17
C SER A 172 -20.70 57.46 -26.06
N GLU A 173 -19.47 57.26 -26.53
CA GLU A 173 -18.80 58.12 -27.50
C GLU A 173 -19.59 58.21 -28.81
N ARG A 174 -20.06 57.08 -29.34
CA ARG A 174 -20.89 57.05 -30.56
C ARG A 174 -22.19 57.85 -30.38
N ARG A 175 -22.83 57.79 -29.21
CA ARG A 175 -24.04 58.58 -28.91
C ARG A 175 -23.72 60.08 -28.85
N GLN A 176 -22.60 60.47 -28.23
CA GLN A 176 -22.14 61.86 -28.21
C GLN A 176 -21.83 62.39 -29.63
N HIS A 177 -21.12 61.62 -30.44
CA HIS A 177 -20.83 61.98 -31.84
C HIS A 177 -22.10 62.13 -32.68
N MET A 178 -23.09 61.24 -32.48
CA MET A 178 -24.39 61.33 -33.15
C MET A 178 -25.18 62.58 -32.73
N GLN A 179 -25.16 62.94 -31.45
CA GLN A 179 -25.76 64.19 -30.94
C GLN A 179 -25.07 65.42 -31.51
N ALA A 180 -23.73 65.44 -31.56
CA ALA A 180 -22.96 66.52 -32.17
C ALA A 180 -23.25 66.67 -33.67
N LEU A 181 -23.36 65.56 -34.41
CA LEU A 181 -23.75 65.56 -35.82
C LEU A 181 -25.14 66.17 -36.02
N HIS A 182 -26.13 65.80 -35.20
CA HIS A 182 -27.47 66.38 -35.27
C HIS A 182 -27.49 67.89 -34.93
N ALA A 183 -26.68 68.33 -33.98
CA ALA A 183 -26.53 69.76 -33.69
C ALA A 183 -25.94 70.52 -34.89
N GLN A 184 -24.85 70.02 -35.48
CA GLN A 184 -24.24 70.61 -36.68
C GLN A 184 -25.20 70.63 -37.88
N GLN A 185 -25.98 69.56 -38.09
CA GLN A 185 -27.02 69.53 -39.13
C GLN A 185 -28.09 70.61 -38.90
N HIS A 186 -28.52 70.82 -37.65
CA HIS A 186 -29.48 71.86 -37.32
C HIS A 186 -28.90 73.27 -37.54
N GLU A 187 -27.66 73.52 -37.10
CA GLU A 187 -26.97 74.79 -37.33
C GLU A 187 -26.77 75.09 -38.82
N ALA A 188 -26.34 74.10 -39.61
CA ALA A 188 -26.20 74.22 -41.06
C ALA A 188 -27.54 74.56 -41.74
N PHE A 189 -28.64 73.92 -41.31
CA PHE A 189 -29.98 74.22 -41.83
C PHE A 189 -30.45 75.63 -41.46
N GLN A 190 -30.18 76.10 -40.24
CA GLN A 190 -30.46 77.48 -39.82
C GLN A 190 -29.64 78.51 -40.61
N LEU A 191 -28.37 78.21 -40.91
CA LEU A 191 -27.53 79.04 -41.78
C LEU A 191 -28.03 79.05 -43.23
N GLN A 192 -28.50 77.92 -43.76
CA GLN A 192 -29.12 77.84 -45.07
C GLN A 192 -30.38 78.73 -45.16
N ILE A 193 -31.28 78.66 -44.18
CA ILE A 193 -32.48 79.53 -44.13
C ILE A 193 -32.09 81.01 -44.08
N LYS A 194 -31.06 81.38 -43.30
CA LYS A 194 -30.53 82.76 -43.27
C LYS A 194 -29.98 83.18 -44.63
N HIS A 195 -29.23 82.31 -45.31
CA HIS A 195 -28.71 82.57 -46.65
C HIS A 195 -29.83 82.79 -47.67
N GLU A 196 -30.84 81.91 -47.71
CA GLU A 196 -32.01 82.06 -48.59
C GLU A 196 -32.79 83.36 -48.30
N ASN A 197 -32.96 83.74 -47.03
CA ASN A 197 -33.63 84.99 -46.65
C ASN A 197 -32.83 86.23 -47.08
N LEU A 198 -31.48 86.19 -46.96
CA LEU A 198 -30.61 87.25 -47.46
C LEU A 198 -30.68 87.33 -48.98
N GLN A 199 -30.63 86.21 -49.69
CA GLN A 199 -30.74 86.14 -51.15
C GLN A 199 -32.07 86.72 -51.64
N ARG A 200 -33.21 86.37 -51.02
CA ARG A 200 -34.53 86.97 -51.31
C ARG A 200 -34.63 88.45 -50.94
N SER A 201 -33.73 88.98 -50.12
CA SER A 201 -33.69 90.39 -49.74
C SER A 201 -32.80 91.21 -50.68
N LEU A 202 -31.67 90.63 -51.12
CA LEU A 202 -30.87 91.16 -52.22
C LEU A 202 -31.68 91.24 -53.52
N GLN A 203 -32.40 90.17 -53.87
CA GLN A 203 -33.30 90.15 -55.04
C GLN A 203 -34.30 91.32 -55.00
N ARG A 204 -34.94 91.57 -53.85
CA ARG A 204 -35.87 92.69 -53.67
C ARG A 204 -35.20 94.06 -53.79
N LEU A 205 -34.00 94.23 -53.26
CA LEU A 205 -33.22 95.47 -53.41
C LEU A 205 -32.77 95.69 -54.87
N GLU A 206 -32.42 94.62 -55.59
CA GLU A 206 -32.12 94.67 -57.01
C GLU A 206 -33.36 95.06 -57.84
N ASP A 207 -34.52 94.48 -57.54
CA ASP A 207 -35.81 94.81 -58.16
C ASP A 207 -36.22 96.27 -57.85
N GLU A 208 -36.13 96.71 -56.60
CA GLU A 208 -36.39 98.10 -56.18
C GLU A 208 -35.43 99.09 -56.87
N HIS A 209 -34.14 98.76 -56.96
CA HIS A 209 -33.17 99.58 -57.67
C HIS A 209 -33.45 99.62 -59.18
N GLN A 210 -33.88 98.52 -59.80
CA GLN A 210 -34.33 98.51 -61.19
C GLN A 210 -35.59 99.37 -61.38
N ILE A 211 -36.56 99.32 -60.47
CA ILE A 211 -37.77 100.16 -60.49
C ILE A 211 -37.39 101.64 -60.34
N LEU A 212 -36.51 102.00 -59.41
CA LEU A 212 -36.02 103.37 -59.24
C LEU A 212 -35.27 103.87 -60.48
N LEU A 213 -34.46 103.03 -61.13
CA LEU A 213 -33.81 103.35 -62.40
C LEU A 213 -34.83 103.55 -63.53
N GLN A 214 -35.93 102.79 -63.57
CA GLN A 214 -37.03 102.99 -64.53
C GLN A 214 -37.82 104.27 -64.24
N GLN A 215 -38.16 104.54 -62.97
CA GLN A 215 -38.84 105.78 -62.57
C GLN A 215 -37.98 107.02 -62.86
N ARG A 216 -36.66 106.95 -62.65
CA ARG A 216 -35.73 108.03 -63.02
C ARG A 216 -35.66 108.25 -64.54
N ARG A 217 -36.00 107.24 -65.37
CA ARG A 217 -36.14 107.37 -66.83
C ARG A 217 -37.50 107.92 -67.26
N THR A 218 -38.55 107.85 -66.42
CA THR A 218 -39.89 108.38 -66.76
C THR A 218 -40.18 109.76 -66.16
N CYS A 219 -39.62 110.11 -65.01
CA CYS A 219 -39.86 111.40 -64.34
C CYS A 219 -38.98 112.57 -64.85
N PHE A 220 -38.10 112.33 -65.82
CA PHE A 220 -37.35 113.39 -66.52
C PHE A 220 -37.55 113.25 -68.05
N PRO A 221 -38.37 114.11 -68.70
CA PRO A 221 -38.36 114.23 -70.15
C PRO A 221 -37.10 114.98 -70.57
N ARG A 222 -35.95 114.28 -70.61
CA ARG A 222 -34.69 114.91 -71.00
C ARG A 222 -34.60 115.00 -72.53
N HIS A 223 -35.04 116.14 -73.05
CA HIS A 223 -34.60 116.64 -74.34
C HIS A 223 -33.07 116.48 -74.50
N ALA A 224 -32.64 116.03 -75.68
CA ALA A 224 -31.33 116.38 -76.23
C ALA A 224 -31.25 117.93 -76.35
N PRO A 225 -30.08 118.60 -76.21
CA PRO A 225 -28.90 118.25 -77.01
C PRO A 225 -27.50 118.52 -76.38
N THR A 226 -26.47 118.30 -77.22
CA THR A 226 -25.14 118.96 -77.24
C THR A 226 -24.10 118.72 -76.12
N ASN A 227 -22.91 118.27 -76.56
CA ASN A 227 -21.57 118.41 -75.92
C ASN A 227 -21.14 119.91 -75.85
N PRO A 228 -19.94 120.33 -75.36
CA PRO A 228 -18.74 119.61 -74.84
C PRO A 228 -18.23 120.27 -73.49
N PRO A 229 -16.92 120.33 -73.09
CA PRO A 229 -15.69 119.62 -73.52
C PRO A 229 -14.75 119.06 -72.40
N ALA A 230 -13.80 118.23 -72.86
CA ALA A 230 -12.37 118.13 -72.46
C ALA A 230 -11.91 117.84 -71.00
N ALA A 231 -11.32 116.65 -70.81
CA ALA A 231 -9.91 116.42 -70.44
C ALA A 231 -9.59 114.91 -70.64
N ARG A 232 -8.85 114.50 -71.68
CA ARG A 232 -7.38 114.36 -71.79
C ARG A 232 -6.77 113.11 -71.12
N CYS A 233 -5.88 112.48 -71.89
CA CYS A 233 -4.90 111.43 -71.60
C CYS A 233 -5.34 109.96 -71.82
N ASP A 234 -4.56 109.10 -72.51
CA ASP A 234 -3.56 109.33 -73.58
C ASP A 234 -3.15 107.98 -74.22
N GLN A 235 -2.49 108.00 -75.39
CA GLN A 235 -1.93 106.83 -76.15
C GLN A 235 -3.00 105.85 -76.72
N GLY A 236 -2.96 105.29 -77.93
CA GLY A 236 -2.05 105.25 -79.11
C GLY A 236 -2.50 104.01 -79.94
N SER A 237 -2.49 103.90 -81.27
CA SER A 237 -1.81 104.56 -82.41
C SER A 237 -2.72 104.49 -83.66
N GLN A 238 -2.72 105.49 -84.57
CA GLN A 238 -2.17 105.45 -85.95
C GLN A 238 -2.37 104.11 -86.72
N CYS A 239 -2.81 104.05 -87.99
CA CYS A 239 -3.04 105.04 -89.08
C CYS A 239 -3.98 104.38 -90.15
N THR A 240 -4.52 105.01 -91.21
CA THR A 240 -4.33 106.34 -91.87
C THR A 240 -5.61 106.76 -92.62
N MET A 241 -5.71 108.03 -93.05
CA MET A 241 -6.51 108.55 -94.19
C MET A 241 -5.52 109.23 -95.18
N PRO A 242 -5.84 109.47 -96.47
CA PRO A 242 -6.66 110.61 -96.93
C PRO A 242 -7.71 110.20 -98.00
N ASP A 243 -8.85 110.85 -98.23
CA ASP A 243 -9.32 112.25 -98.13
C ASP A 243 -8.88 113.18 -99.30
N VAL A 244 -9.71 114.19 -99.61
CA VAL A 244 -9.53 115.28 -100.61
C VAL A 244 -9.70 114.81 -102.10
N SER A 245 -10.36 115.52 -103.04
CA SER A 245 -10.83 116.93 -103.10
C SER A 245 -12.13 117.17 -103.87
N THR A 246 -12.66 118.37 -103.66
CA THR A 246 -13.78 119.08 -104.29
C THR A 246 -13.57 119.52 -105.75
N ARG A 247 -14.72 119.61 -106.47
CA ARG A 247 -15.09 120.58 -107.54
C ARG A 247 -14.29 120.59 -108.85
N HIS A 248 -15.03 120.72 -109.96
CA HIS A 248 -14.92 121.88 -110.87
C HIS A 248 -16.28 122.10 -111.56
N ALA A 249 -16.70 123.36 -111.65
CA ALA A 249 -17.78 123.79 -112.53
C ALA A 249 -17.15 124.42 -113.78
N GLN A 250 -17.70 124.16 -114.95
CA GLN A 250 -17.37 124.90 -116.17
C GLN A 250 -18.63 125.26 -116.96
N THR A 251 -18.49 126.31 -117.74
CA THR A 251 -19.57 127.21 -118.14
C THR A 251 -19.87 127.09 -119.63
N VAL A 252 -21.17 126.98 -119.96
CA VAL A 252 -21.87 127.43 -121.18
C VAL A 252 -21.10 127.43 -122.51
N MET A 253 -21.69 126.76 -123.51
CA MET A 253 -21.85 127.40 -124.82
C MET A 253 -23.22 127.06 -125.42
N CYS A 254 -23.96 128.09 -125.84
CA CYS A 254 -25.25 127.94 -126.51
C CYS A 254 -25.08 127.58 -127.99
N ALA A 255 -26.00 126.76 -128.51
CA ALA A 255 -26.38 126.72 -129.92
C ALA A 255 -27.92 126.70 -129.98
N ILE A 256 -28.48 127.32 -131.00
CA ILE A 256 -29.91 127.69 -131.11
C ILE A 256 -30.71 126.58 -131.83
N LEU A 257 -32.06 126.62 -131.71
CA LEU A 257 -33.09 125.74 -132.35
C LEU A 257 -33.36 124.44 -131.56
N ASP A 258 -34.59 124.04 -131.18
CA ASP A 258 -35.95 124.59 -131.34
C ASP A 258 -36.78 124.37 -130.04
N ASP A 259 -37.69 125.30 -129.70
CA ASP A 259 -38.08 125.58 -128.30
C ASP A 259 -39.16 124.70 -127.62
N ASP A 260 -39.95 123.87 -128.33
CA ASP A 260 -41.15 123.24 -127.72
C ASP A 260 -40.98 121.80 -127.20
N ASN A 261 -40.02 121.01 -127.69
CA ASN A 261 -39.87 119.60 -127.27
C ASN A 261 -39.11 119.42 -125.93
N VAL A 262 -38.14 120.29 -125.64
CA VAL A 262 -37.24 120.14 -124.48
C VAL A 262 -37.98 120.27 -123.15
N ALA A 263 -39.03 121.10 -123.08
CA ALA A 263 -39.83 121.30 -121.87
C ALA A 263 -40.65 120.06 -121.46
N VAL A 264 -41.06 119.23 -122.43
CA VAL A 264 -41.81 117.99 -122.18
C VAL A 264 -40.85 116.89 -121.70
N GLU A 265 -39.67 116.78 -122.31
CA GLU A 265 -38.65 115.81 -121.91
C GLU A 265 -38.06 116.13 -120.54
N ALA A 266 -37.83 117.40 -120.23
CA ALA A 266 -37.40 117.84 -118.89
C ALA A 266 -38.42 117.46 -117.79
N LYS A 267 -39.73 117.59 -118.06
CA LYS A 267 -40.79 117.14 -117.13
C LYS A 267 -40.85 115.62 -116.99
N ARG A 268 -40.69 114.86 -118.07
CA ARG A 268 -40.59 113.39 -118.01
C ARG A 268 -39.37 112.93 -117.22
N ALA A 269 -38.21 113.55 -117.43
CA ALA A 269 -36.99 113.28 -116.67
C ALA A 269 -37.11 113.64 -115.18
N ALA A 270 -37.82 114.72 -114.84
CA ALA A 270 -38.12 115.07 -113.45
C ALA A 270 -39.04 114.05 -112.76
N ILE A 271 -40.08 113.58 -113.44
CA ILE A 271 -40.98 112.53 -112.92
C ILE A 271 -40.24 111.21 -112.73
N ALA A 272 -39.40 110.81 -113.70
CA ALA A 272 -38.55 109.62 -113.58
C ALA A 272 -37.62 109.72 -112.36
N ARG A 273 -36.88 110.83 -112.19
CA ARG A 273 -36.03 111.08 -111.02
C ARG A 273 -36.81 111.06 -109.70
N GLN A 274 -38.04 111.57 -109.68
CA GLN A 274 -38.93 111.51 -108.50
C GLN A 274 -39.30 110.06 -108.16
N GLN A 275 -39.60 109.23 -109.18
CA GLN A 275 -39.88 107.81 -109.03
C GLN A 275 -38.64 107.01 -108.59
N ASP A 276 -37.46 107.33 -109.13
CA ASP A 276 -36.18 106.74 -108.71
C ASP A 276 -35.88 107.06 -107.24
N LEU A 277 -36.03 108.32 -106.82
CA LEU A 277 -35.84 108.74 -105.42
C LEU A 277 -36.83 108.05 -104.47
N MET A 278 -38.11 107.90 -104.86
CA MET A 278 -39.09 107.14 -104.09
C MET A 278 -38.73 105.65 -104.01
N THR A 279 -38.20 105.09 -105.10
CA THR A 279 -37.75 103.68 -105.17
C THR A 279 -36.55 103.48 -104.25
N ILE A 280 -35.52 104.33 -104.34
CA ILE A 280 -34.34 104.34 -103.46
C ILE A 280 -34.75 104.50 -101.99
N ALA A 281 -35.68 105.40 -101.67
CA ALA A 281 -36.17 105.57 -100.30
C ALA A 281 -36.89 104.32 -99.78
N SER A 282 -37.68 103.64 -100.63
CA SER A 282 -38.33 102.38 -100.26
C SER A 282 -37.34 101.22 -100.06
N GLN A 283 -36.32 101.11 -100.92
CA GLN A 283 -35.24 100.14 -100.81
C GLN A 283 -34.36 100.39 -99.57
N ALA A 284 -34.02 101.64 -99.28
CA ALA A 284 -33.29 102.03 -98.08
C ALA A 284 -34.07 101.66 -96.80
N LYS A 285 -35.40 101.86 -96.80
CA LYS A 285 -36.27 101.41 -95.70
C LYS A 285 -36.32 99.90 -95.57
N GLN A 286 -36.38 99.15 -96.67
CA GLN A 286 -36.29 97.68 -96.66
C GLN A 286 -34.94 97.19 -96.11
N LEU A 287 -33.83 97.80 -96.53
CA LEU A 287 -32.50 97.48 -96.01
C LEU A 287 -32.37 97.76 -94.51
N GLN A 288 -32.94 98.87 -94.01
CA GLN A 288 -32.97 99.15 -92.55
C GLN A 288 -33.79 98.11 -91.77
N VAL A 289 -34.94 97.65 -92.31
CA VAL A 289 -35.74 96.59 -91.68
C VAL A 289 -34.99 95.26 -91.67
N LEU A 290 -34.31 94.90 -92.77
CA LEU A 290 -33.49 93.69 -92.85
C LEU A 290 -32.28 93.75 -91.91
N GLN A 291 -31.62 94.91 -91.79
CA GLN A 291 -30.52 95.10 -90.85
C GLN A 291 -30.99 94.95 -89.40
N ALA A 292 -32.10 95.59 -89.02
CA ALA A 292 -32.67 95.46 -87.68
C ALA A 292 -33.09 94.00 -87.36
N ALA A 293 -33.63 93.28 -88.34
CA ALA A 293 -33.95 91.85 -88.21
C ALA A 293 -32.68 91.00 -88.05
N LEU A 294 -31.61 91.29 -88.81
CA LEU A 294 -30.32 90.62 -88.70
C LEU A 294 -29.68 90.84 -87.33
N ASP A 295 -29.67 92.08 -86.84
CA ASP A 295 -29.13 92.43 -85.51
C ASP A 295 -29.92 91.75 -84.39
N HIS A 296 -31.25 91.67 -84.51
CA HIS A 296 -32.10 90.94 -83.58
C HIS A 296 -31.82 89.42 -83.59
N TRP A 297 -31.64 88.83 -84.77
CA TRP A 297 -31.25 87.42 -84.91
C TRP A 297 -29.87 87.17 -84.30
N GLN A 298 -28.86 88.00 -84.59
CA GLN A 298 -27.53 87.87 -84.00
C GLN A 298 -27.57 88.00 -82.47
N ALA A 299 -28.32 88.95 -81.93
CA ALA A 299 -28.49 89.11 -80.48
C ALA A 299 -29.23 87.94 -79.82
N THR A 300 -30.10 87.26 -80.57
CA THR A 300 -30.81 86.05 -80.11
C THR A 300 -29.88 84.84 -80.14
N CYS A 301 -29.14 84.62 -81.24
CA CYS A 301 -28.15 83.55 -81.34
C CYS A 301 -27.02 83.66 -80.29
N ARG A 302 -26.57 84.88 -79.96
CA ARG A 302 -25.59 85.07 -78.86
C ARG A 302 -26.16 84.65 -77.50
N ARG A 303 -27.41 85.02 -77.20
CA ARG A 303 -28.08 84.65 -75.95
C ARG A 303 -28.34 83.14 -75.84
N THR A 304 -28.72 82.47 -76.92
CA THR A 304 -28.90 81.01 -76.91
C THR A 304 -27.57 80.28 -76.75
N LEU A 305 -26.49 80.72 -77.44
CA LEU A 305 -25.15 80.16 -77.26
C LEU A 305 -24.65 80.31 -75.80
N GLN A 306 -24.82 81.49 -75.20
CA GLN A 306 -24.47 81.71 -73.78
C GLN A 306 -25.26 80.78 -72.84
N ALA A 307 -26.56 80.60 -73.06
CA ALA A 307 -27.37 79.66 -72.27
C ALA A 307 -26.91 78.20 -72.44
N TYR A 308 -26.49 77.79 -73.64
CA TYR A 308 -25.89 76.47 -73.87
C TYR A 308 -24.53 76.30 -73.19
N GLU A 309 -23.68 77.34 -73.17
CA GLU A 309 -22.39 77.34 -72.48
C GLU A 309 -22.57 77.24 -70.95
N GLU A 310 -23.52 77.98 -70.38
CA GLU A 310 -23.89 77.84 -68.97
C GLU A 310 -24.41 76.44 -68.61
N LEU A 311 -25.32 75.89 -69.43
CA LEU A 311 -25.83 74.53 -69.26
C LEU A 311 -24.71 73.50 -69.32
N ARG A 312 -23.76 73.66 -70.26
CA ARG A 312 -22.59 72.79 -70.39
C ARG A 312 -21.64 72.92 -69.19
N SER A 313 -21.44 74.13 -68.67
CA SER A 313 -20.65 74.38 -67.46
C SER A 313 -21.29 73.70 -66.23
N LYS A 314 -22.60 73.88 -66.03
CA LYS A 314 -23.38 73.23 -64.97
C LYS A 314 -23.33 71.70 -65.10
N ALA A 315 -23.48 71.15 -66.31
CA ALA A 315 -23.38 69.71 -66.56
C ALA A 315 -21.97 69.15 -66.26
N ASN A 316 -20.91 69.89 -66.61
CA ASN A 316 -19.54 69.52 -66.27
C ASN A 316 -19.29 69.54 -64.75
N MET A 317 -19.82 70.54 -64.03
CA MET A 317 -19.78 70.60 -62.56
C MET A 317 -20.45 69.36 -61.95
N TRP A 318 -21.69 69.04 -62.34
CA TRP A 318 -22.38 67.83 -61.88
C TRP A 318 -21.62 66.55 -62.18
N LYS A 319 -21.02 66.43 -63.37
CA LYS A 319 -20.16 65.30 -63.73
C LYS A 319 -18.93 65.20 -62.83
N GLY A 320 -18.33 66.33 -62.45
CA GLY A 320 -17.27 66.41 -61.44
C GLY A 320 -17.72 65.93 -60.06
N CYS A 321 -18.88 66.41 -59.57
CA CYS A 321 -19.46 65.97 -58.30
C CYS A 321 -19.78 64.46 -58.27
N VAL A 322 -20.29 63.90 -59.37
CA VAL A 322 -20.51 62.45 -59.48
C VAL A 322 -19.17 61.69 -59.48
N ALA A 323 -18.14 62.20 -60.18
CA ALA A 323 -16.81 61.60 -60.20
C ALA A 323 -16.11 61.62 -58.83
N THR A 324 -16.39 62.59 -57.96
CA THR A 324 -15.86 62.61 -56.58
C THR A 324 -16.69 61.76 -55.60
N LEU A 325 -18.01 61.68 -55.77
CA LEU A 325 -18.88 60.89 -54.88
C LEU A 325 -18.85 59.38 -55.16
N LEU A 326 -18.69 58.96 -56.42
CA LEU A 326 -18.66 57.55 -56.81
C LEU A 326 -17.56 56.72 -56.11
N PRO A 327 -16.28 57.14 -56.03
CA PRO A 327 -15.25 56.38 -55.32
C PRO A 327 -15.52 56.30 -53.82
N ILE A 328 -16.03 57.37 -53.19
CA ILE A 328 -16.42 57.37 -51.77
C ILE A 328 -17.52 56.34 -51.52
N TYR A 329 -18.53 56.29 -52.39
CA TYR A 329 -19.58 55.27 -52.31
C TYR A 329 -19.02 53.83 -52.43
N GLN A 330 -18.11 53.59 -53.37
CA GLN A 330 -17.47 52.29 -53.56
C GLN A 330 -16.62 51.89 -52.33
N GLU A 331 -15.87 52.83 -51.75
CA GLU A 331 -15.09 52.61 -50.53
C GLU A 331 -15.99 52.28 -49.32
N GLN A 332 -17.13 52.95 -49.18
CA GLN A 332 -18.12 52.66 -48.13
C GLN A 332 -18.77 51.28 -48.32
N VAL A 333 -19.08 50.88 -49.56
CA VAL A 333 -19.59 49.52 -49.87
C VAL A 333 -18.54 48.46 -49.50
N ASN A 334 -17.30 48.61 -49.94
CA ASN A 334 -16.21 47.69 -49.61
C ASN A 334 -15.98 47.60 -48.08
N SER A 335 -15.98 48.73 -47.38
CA SER A 335 -15.86 48.80 -45.91
C SER A 335 -17.00 48.08 -45.21
N LEU A 336 -18.23 48.18 -45.74
CA LEU A 336 -19.41 47.52 -45.20
C LEU A 336 -19.40 46.00 -45.47
N GLU A 337 -18.81 45.54 -46.56
CA GLU A 337 -18.57 44.11 -46.82
C GLU A 337 -17.50 43.52 -45.90
N LEU A 338 -16.39 44.23 -45.68
CA LEU A 338 -15.37 43.85 -44.69
C LEU A 338 -15.92 43.83 -43.25
N ALA A 339 -16.78 44.78 -42.88
CA ALA A 339 -17.45 44.76 -41.59
C ALA A 339 -18.41 43.56 -41.43
N LYS A 340 -19.07 43.13 -42.52
CA LYS A 340 -19.92 41.93 -42.53
C LYS A 340 -19.11 40.64 -42.39
N SER A 341 -17.98 40.50 -43.09
CA SER A 341 -17.12 39.31 -42.98
C SER A 341 -16.50 39.21 -41.58
N ALA A 342 -15.94 40.30 -41.06
CA ALA A 342 -15.42 40.35 -39.70
C ALA A 342 -16.50 39.99 -38.65
N LYS A 343 -17.73 40.52 -38.79
CA LYS A 343 -18.85 40.14 -37.92
C LYS A 343 -19.15 38.63 -37.96
N ALA A 344 -19.10 38.02 -39.15
CA ALA A 344 -19.33 36.59 -39.33
C ALA A 344 -18.24 35.75 -38.64
N GLU A 345 -16.98 36.14 -38.78
CA GLU A 345 -15.84 35.52 -38.08
C GLU A 345 -15.98 35.64 -36.55
N TRP A 346 -16.30 36.84 -36.04
CA TRP A 346 -16.58 37.05 -34.61
C TRP A 346 -17.73 36.18 -34.09
N THR A 347 -18.80 35.98 -34.86
CA THR A 347 -19.88 35.06 -34.45
C THR A 347 -19.43 33.59 -34.41
N LYS A 348 -18.57 33.15 -35.33
CA LYS A 348 -17.97 31.80 -35.29
C LYS A 348 -17.05 31.63 -34.08
N ALA A 349 -16.18 32.60 -33.82
CA ALA A 349 -15.27 32.59 -32.68
C ALA A 349 -16.04 32.54 -31.34
N LYS A 350 -17.11 33.33 -31.20
CA LYS A 350 -18.01 33.29 -30.05
C LYS A 350 -18.63 31.90 -29.86
N GLN A 351 -19.16 31.29 -30.92
CA GLN A 351 -19.76 29.94 -30.85
C GLN A 351 -18.74 28.87 -30.43
N SER A 352 -17.48 28.96 -30.89
CA SER A 352 -16.39 28.07 -30.45
C SER A 352 -16.11 28.23 -28.97
N LEU A 353 -15.91 29.47 -28.49
CA LEU A 353 -15.61 29.75 -27.08
C LEU A 353 -16.75 29.32 -26.14
N GLU A 354 -18.01 29.46 -26.56
CA GLU A 354 -19.16 28.92 -25.81
C GLU A 354 -19.16 27.38 -25.77
N ALA A 355 -18.74 26.71 -26.85
CA ALA A 355 -18.63 25.26 -26.89
C ALA A 355 -17.47 24.73 -26.04
N ASP A 356 -16.31 25.39 -26.08
CA ASP A 356 -15.15 25.08 -25.25
C ASP A 356 -15.43 25.37 -23.76
N GLY A 357 -16.12 26.47 -23.45
CA GLY A 357 -16.59 26.77 -22.08
C GLY A 357 -17.52 25.70 -21.51
N ARG A 358 -18.47 25.19 -22.32
CA ARG A 358 -19.30 24.02 -21.94
C ARG A 358 -18.46 22.76 -21.72
N ARG A 359 -17.45 22.51 -22.55
CA ARG A 359 -16.53 21.36 -22.39
C ARG A 359 -15.75 21.43 -21.08
N VAL A 360 -15.16 22.58 -20.78
CA VAL A 360 -14.40 22.82 -19.53
C VAL A 360 -15.31 22.71 -18.29
N ALA A 361 -16.57 23.17 -18.37
CA ALA A 361 -17.53 22.99 -17.29
C ALA A 361 -17.80 21.51 -16.98
N MET A 362 -18.09 20.69 -18.00
CA MET A 362 -18.30 19.25 -17.82
C MET A 362 -17.05 18.53 -17.28
N GLN A 363 -15.85 18.89 -17.76
CA GLN A 363 -14.59 18.34 -17.24
C GLN A 363 -14.40 18.65 -15.74
N LEU A 364 -14.79 19.85 -15.30
CA LEU A 364 -14.68 20.24 -13.89
C LEU A 364 -15.71 19.54 -13.00
N GLU A 365 -16.93 19.31 -13.49
CA GLU A 365 -17.90 18.46 -12.78
C GLU A 365 -17.41 17.01 -12.67
N GLN A 366 -16.80 16.47 -13.72
CA GLN A 366 -16.21 15.13 -13.71
C GLN A 366 -15.05 15.02 -12.70
N VAL A 367 -14.13 16.00 -12.68
CA VAL A 367 -13.01 16.06 -11.72
C VAL A 367 -13.52 16.20 -10.27
N GLN A 368 -14.55 17.02 -10.03
CA GLN A 368 -15.20 17.11 -8.72
C GLN A 368 -15.85 15.78 -8.30
N GLY A 369 -16.47 15.06 -9.24
CA GLY A 369 -17.02 13.72 -9.01
C GLY A 369 -15.95 12.72 -8.59
N MET A 370 -14.83 12.66 -9.34
CA MET A 370 -13.69 11.79 -9.02
C MET A 370 -13.05 12.14 -7.67
N LEU A 371 -12.92 13.43 -7.33
CA LEU A 371 -12.41 13.87 -6.03
C LEU A 371 -13.30 13.47 -4.85
N ARG A 372 -14.64 13.50 -5.01
CA ARG A 372 -15.57 13.00 -3.98
C ARG A 372 -15.39 11.49 -3.77
N GLN A 373 -15.41 10.71 -4.86
CA GLN A 373 -15.19 9.26 -4.81
C GLN A 373 -13.85 8.88 -4.19
N ALA A 374 -12.78 9.62 -4.50
CA ALA A 374 -11.45 9.41 -3.93
C ALA A 374 -11.40 9.75 -2.42
N ASN A 375 -12.14 10.76 -1.95
CA ASN A 375 -12.30 11.06 -0.52
C ASN A 375 -13.08 9.96 0.21
N ASP A 376 -14.18 9.48 -0.38
CA ASP A 376 -14.97 8.38 0.20
C ASP A 376 -14.11 7.11 0.32
N GLN A 377 -13.31 6.80 -0.71
CA GLN A 377 -12.35 5.69 -0.67
C GLN A 377 -11.26 5.90 0.38
N LEU A 378 -10.69 7.12 0.51
CA LEU A 378 -9.72 7.45 1.56
C LEU A 378 -10.27 7.23 2.97
N ALA A 379 -11.57 7.51 3.19
CA ALA A 379 -12.22 7.26 4.48
C ALA A 379 -12.35 5.76 4.79
N ILE A 380 -12.74 4.96 3.78
CA ILE A 380 -12.80 3.50 3.87
C ILE A 380 -11.41 2.90 4.13
N ASP A 381 -10.41 3.28 3.35
CA ASP A 381 -9.03 2.79 3.47
C ASP A 381 -8.42 3.18 4.82
N HIS A 382 -8.71 4.39 5.32
CA HIS A 382 -8.28 4.81 6.66
C HIS A 382 -8.89 3.93 7.75
N GLN A 383 -10.19 3.63 7.67
CA GLN A 383 -10.85 2.75 8.64
C GLN A 383 -10.29 1.32 8.60
N LEU A 384 -10.12 0.75 7.41
CA LEU A 384 -9.50 -0.58 7.23
C LEU A 384 -8.08 -0.62 7.80
N LEU A 385 -7.28 0.43 7.59
CA LEU A 385 -5.93 0.54 8.12
C LEU A 385 -5.91 0.69 9.66
N VAL A 386 -6.86 1.42 10.24
CA VAL A 386 -7.04 1.51 11.70
C VAL A 386 -7.39 0.15 12.29
N ASP A 387 -8.30 -0.59 11.68
CA ASP A 387 -8.70 -1.91 12.18
C ASP A 387 -7.62 -2.98 11.94
N SER A 388 -6.85 -2.89 10.85
CA SER A 388 -5.65 -3.71 10.65
C SER A 388 -4.59 -3.43 11.72
N LYS A 389 -4.34 -2.16 12.10
CA LYS A 389 -3.47 -1.80 13.24
C LYS A 389 -3.95 -2.39 14.57
N LYS A 390 -5.27 -2.52 14.79
CA LYS A 390 -5.81 -3.18 16.00
C LYS A 390 -5.57 -4.69 15.96
N ARG A 391 -5.73 -5.33 14.80
CA ARG A 391 -5.48 -6.78 14.61
C ARG A 391 -4.00 -7.12 14.81
N GLU A 392 -3.09 -6.38 14.19
CA GLU A 392 -1.63 -6.55 14.35
C GLU A 392 -1.21 -6.47 15.83
N LYS A 393 -1.61 -5.41 16.54
CA LYS A 393 -1.36 -5.27 17.99
C LYS A 393 -1.94 -6.41 18.82
N THR A 394 -3.06 -6.98 18.42
CA THR A 394 -3.71 -8.09 19.14
C THR A 394 -2.96 -9.40 18.89
N LEU A 395 -2.58 -9.68 17.64
CA LEU A 395 -1.73 -10.82 17.28
C LEU A 395 -0.36 -10.74 17.97
N GLY A 396 0.29 -9.57 17.97
CA GLY A 396 1.58 -9.37 18.66
C GLY A 396 1.52 -9.57 20.18
N ARG A 397 0.40 -9.23 20.83
CA ARG A 397 0.16 -9.57 22.25
C ARG A 397 -0.05 -11.07 22.45
N ASN A 398 -0.84 -11.69 21.57
CA ASN A 398 -1.09 -13.13 21.62
C ASN A 398 0.19 -13.94 21.42
N ASN A 399 1.07 -13.55 20.48
CA ASN A 399 2.33 -14.23 20.24
C ASN A 399 3.24 -14.18 21.48
N LYS A 400 3.43 -12.99 22.06
CA LYS A 400 4.19 -12.82 23.32
C LYS A 400 3.62 -13.68 24.46
N SER A 401 2.30 -13.78 24.58
CA SER A 401 1.68 -14.65 25.61
C SER A 401 1.95 -16.14 25.36
N ARG A 402 1.91 -16.59 24.09
CA ARG A 402 2.23 -17.97 23.70
C ARG A 402 3.72 -18.28 23.89
N GLU A 403 4.61 -17.37 23.50
CA GLU A 403 6.07 -17.47 23.75
C GLU A 403 6.37 -17.68 25.23
N THR A 404 5.75 -16.89 26.12
CA THR A 404 5.98 -17.01 27.56
C THR A 404 5.55 -18.38 28.08
N LYS A 405 4.36 -18.87 27.67
CA LYS A 405 3.88 -20.21 28.02
C LYS A 405 4.75 -21.33 27.44
N ALA A 406 5.29 -21.16 26.24
CA ALA A 406 6.21 -22.11 25.64
C ALA A 406 7.54 -22.18 26.45
N ARG A 407 8.09 -21.03 26.87
CA ARG A 407 9.27 -20.98 27.76
C ARG A 407 9.02 -21.65 29.11
N GLU A 408 7.86 -21.40 29.73
CA GLU A 408 7.43 -22.05 30.98
C GLU A 408 7.36 -23.58 30.81
N LEU A 409 6.75 -24.06 29.73
CA LEU A 409 6.61 -25.50 29.46
C LEU A 409 7.96 -26.17 29.15
N VAL A 410 8.84 -25.53 28.38
CA VAL A 410 10.20 -26.04 28.14
C VAL A 410 10.98 -26.13 29.45
N ALA A 411 10.83 -25.18 30.38
CA ALA A 411 11.43 -25.28 31.70
C ALA A 411 10.85 -26.45 32.54
N THR A 412 9.53 -26.69 32.50
CA THR A 412 8.94 -27.87 33.16
C THR A 412 9.39 -29.20 32.55
N LEU A 413 9.55 -29.24 31.23
CA LEU A 413 9.99 -30.42 30.47
C LEU A 413 11.45 -30.75 30.77
N HIS A 414 12.33 -29.74 30.86
CA HIS A 414 13.69 -29.95 31.34
C HIS A 414 13.71 -30.48 32.79
N ALA A 415 12.85 -29.96 33.67
CA ALA A 415 12.75 -30.44 35.05
C ALA A 415 12.21 -31.88 35.16
N THR A 416 11.28 -32.31 34.29
CA THR A 416 10.83 -33.70 34.24
C THR A 416 11.87 -34.64 33.62
N GLN A 417 12.61 -34.20 32.60
CA GLN A 417 13.75 -34.97 32.07
C GLN A 417 14.83 -35.22 33.14
N THR A 418 15.21 -34.20 33.92
CA THR A 418 16.20 -34.39 35.00
C THR A 418 15.70 -35.31 36.12
N LYS A 419 14.38 -35.34 36.38
CA LYS A 419 13.77 -36.34 37.29
C LYS A 419 13.79 -37.73 36.69
N LEU A 420 13.54 -37.87 35.38
CA LEU A 420 13.62 -39.14 34.65
C LEU A 420 15.02 -39.74 34.74
N ASP A 421 16.05 -38.95 34.45
CA ASP A 421 17.45 -39.39 34.54
C ASP A 421 17.79 -39.92 35.95
N ALA A 422 17.30 -39.23 37.00
CA ALA A 422 17.48 -39.64 38.39
C ALA A 422 16.70 -40.92 38.76
N LEU A 423 15.43 -41.03 38.40
CA LEU A 423 14.60 -42.22 38.64
C LEU A 423 15.14 -43.44 37.89
N GLN A 424 15.62 -43.24 36.65
CA GLN A 424 16.19 -44.32 35.85
C GLN A 424 17.50 -44.83 36.47
N ALA A 425 18.35 -43.94 37.01
CA ALA A 425 19.51 -44.32 37.79
C ALA A 425 19.13 -45.11 39.07
N GLN A 426 18.13 -44.64 39.82
CA GLN A 426 17.62 -45.32 41.03
C GLN A 426 17.07 -46.72 40.72
N TYR A 427 16.24 -46.85 39.67
CA TYR A 427 15.72 -48.15 39.21
C TYR A 427 16.84 -49.10 38.80
N THR A 428 17.82 -48.65 38.01
CA THR A 428 18.95 -49.51 37.60
C THR A 428 19.79 -49.98 38.79
N ASN A 429 19.99 -49.12 39.80
CA ASN A 429 20.72 -49.47 41.02
C ASN A 429 19.92 -50.47 41.87
N ALA A 430 18.64 -50.21 42.15
CA ALA A 430 17.77 -51.12 42.92
C ALA A 430 17.66 -52.50 42.24
N LYS A 431 17.51 -52.54 40.91
CA LYS A 431 17.46 -53.79 40.14
C LYS A 431 18.79 -54.54 40.10
N ALA A 432 19.92 -53.84 40.16
CA ALA A 432 21.24 -54.45 40.32
C ALA A 432 21.44 -55.01 41.74
N GLU A 433 20.93 -54.32 42.77
CA GLU A 433 20.96 -54.76 44.17
C GLU A 433 20.07 -56.00 44.38
N SER A 434 18.82 -55.99 43.89
CA SER A 434 17.93 -57.16 43.86
C SER A 434 18.62 -58.38 43.22
N LYS A 435 19.21 -58.22 42.02
CA LYS A 435 19.98 -59.31 41.36
C LYS A 435 21.15 -59.83 42.21
N ARG A 436 21.92 -58.94 42.84
CA ARG A 436 23.01 -59.33 43.76
C ARG A 436 22.46 -60.11 44.95
N MET A 437 21.41 -59.61 45.60
CA MET A 437 20.78 -60.25 46.75
C MET A 437 20.18 -61.62 46.38
N ALA A 438 19.46 -61.73 45.26
CA ALA A 438 18.94 -63.00 44.75
C ALA A 438 20.07 -64.03 44.49
N SER A 439 21.19 -63.61 43.88
CA SER A 439 22.35 -64.49 43.69
C SER A 439 22.98 -64.94 45.02
N ARG A 440 23.06 -64.04 46.01
CA ARG A 440 23.61 -64.32 47.34
C ARG A 440 22.71 -65.27 48.14
N THR A 441 21.39 -65.06 48.11
CA THR A 441 20.40 -65.96 48.73
C THR A 441 20.44 -67.34 48.06
N SER A 442 20.53 -67.41 46.73
CA SER A 442 20.68 -68.68 45.99
C SER A 442 21.96 -69.45 46.34
N GLN A 443 23.10 -68.75 46.45
CA GLN A 443 24.38 -69.32 46.89
C GLN A 443 24.30 -69.86 48.33
N ILE A 444 23.69 -69.10 49.25
CA ILE A 444 23.55 -69.52 50.66
C ILE A 444 22.57 -70.69 50.77
N HIS A 445 21.47 -70.69 50.01
CA HIS A 445 20.50 -71.77 50.01
C HIS A 445 21.07 -73.08 49.44
N THR A 446 21.85 -73.01 48.35
CA THR A 446 22.53 -74.20 47.79
C THR A 446 23.63 -74.72 48.71
N ALA A 447 24.41 -73.84 49.34
CA ALA A 447 25.40 -74.22 50.36
C ALA A 447 24.73 -74.86 51.60
N TRP A 448 23.59 -74.33 52.06
CA TRP A 448 22.81 -74.88 53.18
C TRP A 448 22.20 -76.25 52.83
N LEU A 449 21.68 -76.44 51.62
CA LEU A 449 21.18 -77.73 51.15
C LEU A 449 22.28 -78.79 51.12
N GLN A 450 23.47 -78.43 50.62
CA GLN A 450 24.63 -79.33 50.64
C GLN A 450 25.06 -79.64 52.07
N GLU A 451 25.22 -78.63 52.93
CA GLU A 451 25.61 -78.83 54.33
C GLU A 451 24.57 -79.66 55.11
N ARG A 452 23.28 -79.52 54.80
CA ARG A 452 22.20 -80.36 55.36
C ARG A 452 22.30 -81.81 54.88
N ALA A 453 22.62 -82.04 53.61
CA ALA A 453 22.84 -83.39 53.07
C ALA A 453 24.07 -84.05 53.72
N ASP A 454 25.21 -83.33 53.78
CA ASP A 454 26.44 -83.79 54.43
C ASP A 454 26.20 -84.11 55.92
N ARG A 455 25.38 -83.30 56.63
CA ARG A 455 25.02 -83.53 58.04
C ARG A 455 24.05 -84.69 58.22
N LEU A 456 23.07 -84.89 57.35
CA LEU A 456 22.20 -86.07 57.37
C LEU A 456 23.01 -87.35 57.15
N GLN A 457 23.90 -87.36 56.15
CA GLN A 457 24.82 -88.46 55.93
C GLN A 457 25.71 -88.72 57.16
N ALA A 458 26.23 -87.67 57.82
CA ALA A 458 27.01 -87.83 59.04
C ALA A 458 26.18 -88.39 60.22
N VAL A 459 24.87 -88.09 60.31
CA VAL A 459 23.96 -88.69 61.29
C VAL A 459 23.71 -90.17 60.96
N ASP A 460 23.50 -90.51 59.69
CA ASP A 460 23.37 -91.91 59.23
C ASP A 460 24.66 -92.71 59.51
N GLU A 461 25.84 -92.12 59.28
CA GLU A 461 27.15 -92.69 59.62
C GLU A 461 27.33 -92.88 61.14
N ILE A 462 26.87 -91.93 61.96
CA ILE A 462 26.90 -92.01 63.43
C ILE A 462 25.93 -93.09 63.94
N GLU A 463 24.73 -93.20 63.40
CA GLU A 463 23.77 -94.23 63.81
C GLU A 463 24.21 -95.62 63.32
N ALA A 464 24.80 -95.74 62.12
CA ALA A 464 25.46 -96.97 61.68
C ALA A 464 26.63 -97.37 62.60
N PHE A 465 27.45 -96.40 63.04
CA PHE A 465 28.50 -96.63 64.03
C PHE A 465 27.91 -97.03 65.39
N ARG A 466 26.80 -96.42 65.82
CA ARG A 466 26.09 -96.76 67.05
C ARG A 466 25.54 -98.19 67.01
N VAL A 467 24.92 -98.60 65.90
CA VAL A 467 24.44 -99.97 65.69
C VAL A 467 25.60 -100.95 65.74
N ALA A 468 26.70 -100.69 65.01
CA ALA A 468 27.89 -101.54 65.04
C ALA A 468 28.52 -101.62 66.45
N LEU A 469 28.54 -100.52 67.21
CA LEU A 469 29.01 -100.50 68.59
C LEU A 469 28.10 -101.35 69.50
N ILE A 470 26.78 -101.25 69.34
CA ILE A 470 25.80 -102.07 70.07
C ILE A 470 26.01 -103.56 69.74
N GLU A 471 26.22 -103.92 68.48
CA GLU A 471 26.52 -105.30 68.06
C GLU A 471 27.84 -105.80 68.67
N CYS A 472 28.93 -105.02 68.60
CA CYS A 472 30.21 -105.37 69.22
C CYS A 472 30.07 -105.57 70.75
N CYS A 473 29.31 -104.71 71.42
CA CYS A 473 29.02 -104.83 72.85
C CYS A 473 28.18 -106.08 73.18
N GLN A 474 27.21 -106.44 72.34
CA GLN A 474 26.45 -107.69 72.48
C GLN A 474 27.32 -108.93 72.24
N CYS A 475 28.26 -108.88 71.28
CA CYS A 475 29.28 -109.91 71.08
C CYS A 475 30.23 -110.05 72.28
N ALA A 476 30.68 -108.94 72.89
CA ALA A 476 31.53 -108.97 74.08
C ALA A 476 30.81 -109.60 75.30
N VAL A 477 29.53 -109.25 75.52
CA VAL A 477 28.71 -109.83 76.61
C VAL A 477 28.44 -111.32 76.39
N SER A 478 28.23 -111.76 75.14
CA SER A 478 28.06 -113.20 74.82
C SER A 478 29.37 -114.00 74.90
N LEU A 479 30.53 -113.37 74.67
CA LEU A 479 31.85 -113.95 74.95
C LEU A 479 32.10 -114.12 76.46
N GLN A 480 31.69 -113.16 77.30
CA GLN A 480 31.70 -113.34 78.76
C GLN A 480 30.78 -114.48 79.24
N GLY A 481 29.69 -114.74 78.51
CA GLY A 481 28.80 -115.89 78.77
C GLY A 481 29.38 -117.26 78.38
N THR A 482 30.39 -117.32 77.50
CA THR A 482 30.93 -118.60 77.00
C THR A 482 32.21 -119.07 77.70
N THR A 483 32.87 -118.24 78.50
CA THR A 483 34.05 -118.62 79.29
C THR A 483 33.75 -119.37 80.59
N ALA A 484 32.46 -119.59 80.93
CA ALA A 484 32.04 -120.26 82.17
C ALA A 484 31.89 -121.80 82.05
N ALA A 485 32.11 -122.39 80.87
CA ALA A 485 31.90 -123.82 80.64
C ALA A 485 32.94 -124.43 79.70
N VAL A 486 34.05 -124.97 80.26
CA VAL A 486 34.77 -126.18 79.79
C VAL A 486 35.94 -126.50 80.76
N GLN A 487 36.04 -127.77 81.16
CA GLN A 487 37.16 -128.46 81.89
C GLN A 487 37.42 -128.15 83.39
N THR A 488 38.03 -129.05 84.18
CA THR A 488 37.58 -130.38 84.74
C THR A 488 38.68 -130.99 85.63
N THR A 489 38.32 -131.54 86.81
CA THR A 489 39.00 -132.61 87.60
C THR A 489 40.48 -132.49 88.10
N ARG A 490 40.60 -132.48 89.45
CA ARG A 490 41.70 -132.78 90.45
C ARG A 490 42.89 -133.71 90.07
N PRO A 491 44.05 -133.78 90.83
CA PRO A 491 44.20 -133.83 92.32
C PRO A 491 45.40 -132.97 92.93
N PRO A 492 45.79 -133.07 94.23
CA PRO A 492 46.41 -131.94 94.99
C PRO A 492 47.85 -132.11 95.54
N ILE A 493 48.47 -131.00 96.02
CA ILE A 493 49.41 -130.91 97.19
C ILE A 493 49.54 -129.43 97.67
N ARG A 494 49.99 -129.20 98.91
CA ARG A 494 49.98 -127.90 99.65
C ARG A 494 51.27 -127.07 99.47
N HIS A 495 51.15 -125.74 99.32
CA HIS A 495 51.60 -124.67 100.26
C HIS A 495 51.26 -123.26 99.67
N PRO A 496 51.24 -122.15 100.46
CA PRO A 496 50.27 -121.04 100.25
C PRO A 496 50.80 -119.69 99.71
N ILE A 497 49.85 -118.73 99.54
CA ILE A 497 49.94 -117.25 99.30
C ILE A 497 49.69 -116.83 97.82
N PRO A 498 48.88 -115.77 97.52
CA PRO A 498 47.70 -115.21 98.19
C PRO A 498 46.42 -115.21 97.31
N VAL A 499 45.28 -114.80 97.87
CA VAL A 499 43.99 -114.68 97.14
C VAL A 499 43.94 -113.38 96.32
N ALA A 500 43.71 -113.49 95.01
CA ALA A 500 43.26 -112.37 94.18
C ALA A 500 41.73 -112.25 94.23
N PRO A 501 41.14 -111.03 94.24
CA PRO A 501 39.70 -110.85 94.28
C PRO A 501 39.03 -111.23 92.94
N PRO A 502 37.74 -111.61 92.94
CA PRO A 502 36.99 -111.83 91.71
C PRO A 502 36.83 -110.52 90.91
N PRO A 503 36.74 -110.58 89.56
CA PRO A 503 36.60 -109.39 88.73
C PRO A 503 35.23 -108.73 88.93
N THR A 504 35.23 -107.60 89.65
CA THR A 504 34.03 -106.78 89.89
C THR A 504 33.73 -105.85 88.71
N SER A 505 33.33 -106.41 87.56
CA SER A 505 32.60 -105.67 86.52
C SER A 505 31.81 -106.60 85.58
N THR A 506 30.70 -107.16 86.07
CA THR A 506 29.70 -107.78 85.19
C THR A 506 28.90 -106.67 84.49
N TRP A 507 29.28 -106.31 83.27
CA TRP A 507 28.54 -105.36 82.45
C TRP A 507 27.22 -105.99 82.01
N THR A 508 26.11 -105.58 82.63
CA THR A 508 24.77 -106.04 82.22
C THR A 508 24.28 -105.24 81.01
N LEU A 509 23.37 -105.83 80.23
CA LEU A 509 22.74 -105.17 79.08
C LEU A 509 22.04 -103.84 79.47
N GLU A 510 21.63 -103.69 80.73
CA GLU A 510 21.03 -102.47 81.27
C GLU A 510 22.06 -101.37 81.56
N HIS A 511 23.24 -101.69 82.10
CA HIS A 511 24.34 -100.72 82.20
C HIS A 511 24.75 -100.21 80.82
N LEU A 512 24.78 -101.11 79.83
CA LEU A 512 25.09 -100.76 78.46
C LEU A 512 24.02 -99.84 77.84
N LYS A 513 22.72 -100.09 78.09
CA LYS A 513 21.62 -99.19 77.70
C LYS A 513 21.66 -97.82 78.38
N ALA A 514 22.06 -97.76 79.65
CA ALA A 514 22.18 -96.52 80.41
C ALA A 514 23.35 -95.65 79.90
N VAL A 515 24.52 -96.26 79.67
CA VAL A 515 25.73 -95.55 79.20
C VAL A 515 25.67 -95.19 77.71
N THR A 516 25.06 -96.02 76.86
CA THR A 516 24.83 -95.68 75.43
C THR A 516 23.62 -94.78 75.18
N GLY A 517 22.90 -94.39 76.24
CA GLY A 517 21.75 -93.51 76.13
C GLY A 517 20.66 -94.05 75.19
N ILE A 518 20.22 -95.29 75.37
CA ILE A 518 18.98 -95.78 74.73
C ILE A 518 17.77 -95.24 75.52
N ALA A 519 17.67 -93.91 75.54
CA ALA A 519 16.41 -93.20 75.73
C ALA A 519 15.75 -93.02 74.34
N GLU A 520 14.44 -92.81 74.37
CA GLU A 520 13.57 -92.64 73.19
C GLU A 520 14.09 -91.57 72.20
N PRO A 521 13.70 -91.65 70.91
CA PRO A 521 14.08 -90.63 69.94
C PRO A 521 13.63 -89.25 70.43
N LEU A 522 14.61 -88.39 70.69
CA LEU A 522 14.37 -86.97 70.89
C LEU A 522 13.78 -86.39 69.61
N VAL A 523 12.45 -86.31 69.58
CA VAL A 523 11.68 -85.59 68.57
C VAL A 523 12.00 -84.10 68.72
N PHE A 524 13.06 -83.67 68.06
CA PHE A 524 13.33 -82.26 67.80
C PHE A 524 12.52 -81.85 66.57
N GLY A 525 11.56 -80.94 66.80
CA GLY A 525 10.83 -80.22 65.75
C GLY A 525 11.57 -78.96 65.31
#